data_AF-A0A4W5NL03-F1
#
_entry.id   AF-A0A4W5NL03-F1
#
_cell.length_a   1.000
_cell.length_b   1.000
_cell.length_c   1.000
_cell.angle_alpha   90.00
_cell.angle_beta   90.00
_cell.angle_gamma   90.00
#
_symmetry.space_group_name_H-M   'P 1'
#
loop_
_entity.id
_entity.type
_entity.pdbx_description
1 polymer ?
#
loop_
_entity_poly.entity_id
_entity_poly.type
_entity_poly.pdbx_seq_one_letter_code
_entity_poly.pdbx_strand_id
1 'polypeptide(L)'
;MNFLRRRLSDSSFIANLPNGYMTDLQRSEPPPPPPTAAPAPAPSSGSGFFSSLTSLSSITNVVKQTAVSAGLVDQNPAPGPGPVSRRYKILLVIDDQQYVWSRLFRGKKLQGDYDVKVEQAAFSEINLVSHANGSCNVDIQFIRNGTKVVRSIKPDFVLMRQHAYSMAHNEDFRNMIIGLQYAGVPSINSLESIYSLCDKPWAFAQLIATCKKLGPEKFPLIDQTFYPNHKDMVRTT
;
A
#
# COMPACT_ATOMS: atom_id res chain seq x y z
N MET A 1 -26.06 1.56 11.84
CA MET A 1 -25.51 0.19 11.84
C MET A 1 -25.43 -0.46 10.44
N ASN A 2 -25.53 0.29 9.34
CA ASN A 2 -25.66 -0.28 7.98
C ASN A 2 -24.34 -0.44 7.20
N PHE A 3 -23.22 0.11 7.70
CA PHE A 3 -21.91 0.02 7.01
C PHE A 3 -21.26 -1.36 7.09
N LEU A 4 -21.51 -2.12 8.17
CA LEU A 4 -20.95 -3.46 8.35
C LEU A 4 -21.66 -4.51 7.49
N ARG A 5 -22.98 -4.41 7.33
CA ARG A 5 -23.75 -5.31 6.44
C ARG A 5 -23.33 -5.17 4.99
N ARG A 6 -23.12 -3.95 4.51
CA ARG A 6 -22.71 -3.71 3.11
C ARG A 6 -21.33 -4.30 2.79
N ARG A 7 -20.38 -4.27 3.74
CA ARG A 7 -19.02 -4.83 3.55
C ARG A 7 -18.97 -6.35 3.40
N LEU A 8 -19.96 -7.07 3.93
CA LEU A 8 -19.94 -8.54 3.95
C LEU A 8 -20.97 -9.17 3.00
N SER A 9 -21.83 -8.38 2.37
CA SER A 9 -22.96 -8.87 1.56
C SER A 9 -22.88 -8.56 0.06
N ASP A 10 -21.78 -7.99 -0.46
CA ASP A 10 -21.65 -7.74 -1.90
C ASP A 10 -21.48 -9.06 -2.69
N SER A 11 -22.56 -9.44 -3.39
CA SER A 11 -22.77 -10.69 -4.14
C SER A 11 -21.98 -10.79 -5.46
N SER A 12 -20.81 -10.17 -5.56
CA SER A 12 -19.93 -10.29 -6.71
C SER A 12 -19.10 -11.57 -6.58
N PHE A 13 -19.72 -12.74 -6.83
CA PHE A 13 -19.09 -14.06 -6.73
C PHE A 13 -17.73 -14.14 -7.44
N ILE A 14 -17.64 -13.54 -8.64
CA ILE A 14 -16.41 -13.52 -9.46
C ILE A 14 -15.31 -12.62 -8.85
N ALA A 15 -15.67 -11.56 -8.12
CA ALA A 15 -14.71 -10.59 -7.58
C ALA A 15 -14.06 -11.03 -6.26
N ASN A 16 -14.42 -12.21 -5.74
CA ASN A 16 -13.87 -12.77 -4.50
C ASN A 16 -13.03 -14.05 -4.71
N LEU A 17 -12.75 -14.42 -5.96
CA LEU A 17 -11.95 -15.62 -6.25
C LEU A 17 -10.44 -15.31 -6.12
N PRO A 18 -9.66 -16.11 -5.38
CA PRO A 18 -8.20 -16.01 -5.32
C PRO A 18 -7.52 -16.09 -6.69
N ASN A 19 -6.37 -15.43 -6.84
CA ASN A 19 -5.54 -15.52 -8.04
C ASN A 19 -5.26 -16.99 -8.42
N GLY A 20 -5.47 -17.34 -9.69
CA GLY A 20 -5.23 -18.68 -10.25
C GLY A 20 -6.47 -19.55 -10.41
N TYR A 21 -7.58 -19.21 -9.75
CA TYR A 21 -8.80 -20.03 -9.77
C TYR A 21 -9.41 -20.21 -11.17
N MET A 22 -9.39 -19.16 -12.01
CA MET A 22 -9.86 -19.20 -13.40
C MET A 22 -8.76 -19.58 -14.40
N THR A 23 -7.50 -19.36 -14.04
CA THR A 23 -6.35 -19.60 -14.93
C THR A 23 -6.11 -21.10 -15.14
N ASP A 24 -6.43 -21.93 -14.14
CA ASP A 24 -6.33 -23.40 -14.25
C ASP A 24 -7.44 -24.04 -15.09
N LEU A 25 -8.57 -23.35 -15.34
CA LEU A 25 -9.61 -23.85 -16.24
C LEU A 25 -9.20 -23.81 -17.72
N GLN A 26 -8.18 -23.01 -18.06
CA GLN A 26 -7.72 -22.81 -19.44
C GLN A 26 -6.42 -23.54 -19.75
N ARG A 27 -5.83 -24.26 -18.79
CA ARG A 27 -4.53 -24.93 -18.98
C ARG A 27 -4.76 -26.36 -19.45
N SER A 28 -4.38 -26.64 -20.70
CA SER A 28 -4.28 -28.01 -21.23
C SER A 28 -3.25 -28.82 -20.44
N GLU A 29 -3.59 -30.08 -20.11
CA GLU A 29 -2.68 -30.98 -19.40
C GLU A 29 -1.39 -31.23 -20.21
N PRO A 30 -0.21 -31.19 -19.57
CA PRO A 30 1.03 -31.59 -20.23
C PRO A 30 1.05 -33.11 -20.47
N PRO A 31 1.63 -33.58 -21.59
CA PRO A 31 1.72 -35.01 -21.90
C PRO A 31 2.63 -35.76 -20.90
N PRO A 32 2.36 -37.06 -20.64
CA PRO A 32 3.12 -37.84 -19.67
C PRO A 32 4.58 -38.05 -20.13
N PRO A 33 5.56 -38.11 -19.19
CA PRO A 33 6.96 -38.33 -19.51
C PRO A 33 7.23 -39.79 -19.94
N PRO A 34 8.22 -40.04 -20.82
CA PRO A 34 8.61 -41.39 -21.22
C PRO A 34 9.35 -42.15 -20.09
N PRO A 35 9.34 -43.49 -20.10
CA PRO A 35 9.93 -44.31 -19.04
C PRO A 35 11.46 -44.27 -19.02
N THR A 36 12.02 -44.28 -17.81
CA THR A 36 13.45 -44.22 -17.48
C THR A 36 14.17 -45.57 -17.67
N ALA A 37 15.37 -45.54 -18.24
CA ALA A 37 16.32 -46.66 -18.24
C ALA A 37 17.46 -46.42 -17.24
N ALA A 38 17.92 -47.50 -16.59
CA ALA A 38 18.92 -47.55 -15.52
C ALA A 38 20.38 -47.28 -15.99
N PRO A 39 21.34 -47.02 -15.06
CA PRO A 39 22.60 -46.32 -15.36
C PRO A 39 23.79 -47.25 -15.64
N ALA A 40 24.80 -46.72 -16.34
CA ALA A 40 26.16 -47.29 -16.43
C ALA A 40 27.23 -46.16 -16.27
N PRO A 41 28.47 -46.48 -15.83
CA PRO A 41 29.36 -45.51 -15.18
C PRO A 41 30.43 -44.84 -16.09
N ALA A 42 30.84 -43.65 -15.64
CA ALA A 42 32.08 -42.81 -15.80
C ALA A 42 33.26 -43.30 -16.71
N PRO A 43 34.14 -42.41 -17.28
CA PRO A 43 34.84 -41.35 -16.53
C PRO A 43 35.36 -40.06 -17.24
N SER A 44 35.71 -39.09 -16.37
CA SER A 44 36.78 -38.06 -16.36
C SER A 44 37.25 -37.31 -17.62
N SER A 45 37.13 -35.98 -17.57
CA SER A 45 38.10 -34.93 -17.98
C SER A 45 37.34 -33.59 -17.86
N GLY A 46 37.81 -32.44 -17.39
CA GLY A 46 39.13 -31.84 -17.19
C GLY A 46 38.92 -30.33 -17.48
N SER A 47 39.52 -29.43 -16.68
CA SER A 47 39.63 -27.96 -16.88
C SER A 47 38.30 -27.16 -16.98
N GLY A 48 37.97 -26.15 -16.17
CA GLY A 48 38.80 -25.09 -15.60
C GLY A 48 38.72 -23.86 -16.50
N PHE A 49 37.84 -22.89 -16.22
CA PHE A 49 37.97 -21.51 -16.72
C PHE A 49 37.33 -20.48 -15.76
N PHE A 50 38.23 -19.73 -15.11
CA PHE A 50 38.28 -18.30 -14.79
C PHE A 50 37.05 -17.49 -14.33
N SER A 51 37.25 -16.93 -13.13
CA SER A 51 36.76 -15.66 -12.60
C SER A 51 37.05 -14.45 -13.51
N SER A 52 36.12 -13.49 -13.59
CA SER A 52 36.42 -12.04 -13.40
C SER A 52 35.13 -11.21 -13.40
N LEU A 53 34.79 -10.51 -12.31
CA LEU A 53 35.25 -9.18 -11.89
C LEU A 53 34.64 -8.02 -12.71
N THR A 54 33.89 -7.19 -11.98
CA THR A 54 33.90 -5.70 -11.98
C THR A 54 33.74 -4.94 -13.31
N SER A 55 32.77 -4.03 -13.34
CA SER A 55 33.03 -2.71 -13.92
C SER A 55 32.35 -1.59 -13.12
N LEU A 56 33.18 -0.63 -12.72
CA LEU A 56 32.89 0.63 -12.03
C LEU A 56 32.51 1.73 -13.04
N SER A 57 31.96 2.83 -12.49
CA SER A 57 32.31 4.25 -12.72
C SER A 57 31.20 5.20 -13.19
N SER A 58 30.71 6.00 -12.23
CA SER A 58 30.75 7.47 -12.14
C SER A 58 30.47 8.37 -13.36
N ILE A 59 29.54 9.32 -13.17
CA ILE A 59 29.56 10.64 -13.84
C ILE A 59 29.32 11.74 -12.79
N THR A 60 30.31 12.60 -12.64
CA THR A 60 30.34 13.89 -11.93
C THR A 60 30.17 15.04 -12.91
N ASN A 61 29.46 16.11 -12.54
CA ASN A 61 29.60 17.49 -13.08
C ASN A 61 29.14 18.45 -11.96
N VAL A 62 30.04 19.09 -11.20
CA VAL A 62 30.80 20.33 -11.44
C VAL A 62 29.95 21.62 -11.41
N VAL A 63 30.38 22.47 -10.46
CA VAL A 63 29.88 23.78 -10.02
C VAL A 63 30.28 24.91 -10.98
N LYS A 64 29.44 25.94 -11.12
CA LYS A 64 29.90 27.30 -11.45
C LYS A 64 29.26 28.34 -10.54
N GLN A 65 30.11 28.93 -9.71
CA GLN A 65 29.92 30.20 -9.02
C GLN A 65 29.83 31.35 -10.03
N THR A 66 28.92 32.29 -9.80
CA THR A 66 29.16 33.70 -10.13
C THR A 66 28.55 34.55 -9.02
N ALA A 67 29.42 35.16 -8.21
CA ALA A 67 29.07 36.21 -7.26
C ALA A 67 29.16 37.56 -7.99
N VAL A 68 28.17 38.44 -7.78
CA VAL A 68 28.29 39.87 -8.04
C VAL A 68 27.62 40.62 -6.90
N SER A 69 28.41 41.36 -6.15
CA SER A 69 27.99 42.29 -5.10
C SER A 69 27.73 43.68 -5.71
N ALA A 70 26.67 44.36 -5.29
CA ALA A 70 26.62 45.80 -4.97
C ALA A 70 25.16 46.25 -4.74
N GLY A 71 24.89 46.93 -3.62
CA GLY A 71 23.63 47.65 -3.42
C GLY A 71 23.14 47.72 -1.98
N LEU A 72 23.81 48.53 -1.16
CA LEU A 72 23.33 49.02 0.14
C LEU A 72 21.97 49.73 0.00
N VAL A 73 20.94 49.26 0.71
CA VAL A 73 19.99 50.14 1.42
C VAL A 73 19.47 49.38 2.64
N ASP A 74 19.91 49.81 3.81
CA ASP A 74 19.40 49.39 5.12
C ASP A 74 18.07 50.13 5.35
N GLN A 75 16.95 49.42 5.23
CA GLN A 75 15.66 49.87 5.72
C GLN A 75 15.18 48.86 6.76
N ASN A 76 15.43 49.19 8.02
CA ASN A 76 14.93 48.50 9.19
C ASN A 76 13.42 48.77 9.35
N PRO A 77 12.51 47.80 9.09
CA PRO A 77 11.12 47.93 9.49
C PRO A 77 11.01 47.49 10.96
N ALA A 78 10.20 48.23 11.75
CA ALA A 78 9.89 47.92 13.14
C ALA A 78 9.56 46.43 13.36
N PRO A 79 9.81 45.86 14.56
CA PRO A 79 9.47 44.47 14.86
C PRO A 79 7.94 44.35 14.98
N GLY A 80 7.27 44.18 13.84
CA GLY A 80 5.95 43.57 13.79
C GLY A 80 6.06 42.12 14.28
N PRO A 81 4.96 41.49 14.71
CA PRO A 81 4.98 40.07 15.05
C PRO A 81 5.54 39.33 13.83
N GLY A 82 6.73 38.73 14.00
CA GLY A 82 7.37 37.95 12.94
C GLY A 82 6.38 36.92 12.39
N PRO A 83 6.52 36.49 11.11
CA PRO A 83 5.60 35.54 10.52
C PRO A 83 5.48 34.34 11.44
N VAL A 84 4.32 34.21 12.10
CA VAL A 84 4.04 33.07 12.97
C VAL A 84 4.08 31.87 12.03
N SER A 85 5.19 31.13 12.07
CA SER A 85 5.35 29.92 11.27
C SER A 85 4.20 29.01 11.66
N ARG A 86 3.15 28.93 10.85
CA ARG A 86 2.00 28.09 11.16
C ARG A 86 2.51 26.66 11.21
N ARG A 87 2.60 26.12 12.42
CA ARG A 87 2.94 24.72 12.62
C ARG A 87 1.70 23.93 12.25
N TYR A 88 1.85 23.03 11.29
CA TYR A 88 0.77 22.13 10.89
C TYR A 88 1.28 20.70 10.85
N LYS A 89 0.34 19.77 10.92
CA LYS A 89 0.55 18.34 10.70
C LYS A 89 -0.27 17.89 9.50
N ILE A 90 0.35 17.12 8.62
CA ILE A 90 -0.29 16.64 7.39
C ILE A 90 -1.01 15.32 7.68
N LEU A 91 -2.32 15.34 7.57
CA LEU A 91 -3.17 14.16 7.55
C LEU A 91 -3.46 13.79 6.10
N LEU A 92 -2.91 12.67 5.63
CA LEU A 92 -3.30 12.06 4.36
C LEU A 92 -4.54 11.19 4.59
N VAL A 93 -5.63 11.48 3.88
CA VAL A 93 -6.83 10.66 3.88
C VAL A 93 -6.90 9.89 2.58
N ILE A 94 -6.84 8.55 2.66
CA ILE A 94 -6.98 7.67 1.50
C ILE A 94 -8.46 7.28 1.37
N ASP A 95 -9.16 8.04 0.54
CA ASP A 95 -10.60 7.91 0.29
C ASP A 95 -10.98 8.54 -1.06
N ASP A 96 -12.15 8.16 -1.57
CA ASP A 96 -12.72 8.78 -2.78
C ASP A 96 -13.19 10.22 -2.51
N GLN A 97 -13.34 11.02 -3.56
CA GLN A 97 -13.72 12.45 -3.47
C GLN A 97 -15.20 12.69 -3.08
N GLN A 98 -15.96 11.64 -2.75
CA GLN A 98 -17.37 11.75 -2.38
C GLN A 98 -17.56 12.51 -1.05
N TYR A 99 -16.59 12.40 -0.14
CA TYR A 99 -16.60 13.06 1.16
C TYR A 99 -15.46 14.07 1.24
N VAL A 100 -15.78 15.31 1.64
CA VAL A 100 -14.77 16.36 1.77
C VAL A 100 -14.22 16.38 3.20
N TRP A 101 -13.18 15.58 3.47
CA TRP A 101 -12.62 15.41 4.81
C TRP A 101 -12.05 16.70 5.40
N SER A 102 -11.52 17.59 4.56
CA SER A 102 -11.01 18.90 5.00
C SER A 102 -12.06 19.78 5.69
N ARG A 103 -13.36 19.57 5.41
CA ARG A 103 -14.45 20.26 6.12
C ARG A 103 -14.60 19.77 7.56
N LEU A 104 -14.43 18.47 7.80
CA LEU A 104 -14.57 17.87 9.14
C LEU A 104 -13.41 18.27 10.07
N PHE A 105 -12.21 18.40 9.50
CA PHE A 105 -11.00 18.80 10.24
C PHE A 105 -10.77 20.31 10.29
N ARG A 106 -11.66 21.13 9.68
CA ARG A 106 -11.53 22.59 9.68
C ARG A 106 -11.53 23.12 11.11
N GLY A 107 -10.51 23.91 11.44
CA GLY A 107 -10.34 24.53 12.76
C GLY A 107 -9.94 23.54 13.86
N LYS A 108 -9.76 22.25 13.56
CA LYS A 108 -9.21 21.29 14.52
C LYS A 108 -7.71 21.53 14.69
N LYS A 109 -7.26 21.48 15.94
CA LYS A 109 -5.87 21.69 16.33
C LYS A 109 -5.38 20.53 17.19
N LEU A 110 -4.14 20.10 16.98
CA LEU A 110 -3.47 19.13 17.84
C LEU A 110 -2.71 19.87 18.93
N GLN A 111 -2.94 19.49 20.19
CA GLN A 111 -2.33 20.10 21.38
C GLN A 111 -2.53 21.64 21.45
N GLY A 112 -3.55 22.18 20.78
CA GLY A 112 -3.82 23.62 20.73
C GLY A 112 -2.96 24.40 19.72
N ASP A 113 -1.82 23.86 19.29
CA ASP A 113 -0.81 24.63 18.55
C ASP A 113 -0.66 24.24 17.09
N TYR A 114 -0.93 22.98 16.73
CA TYR A 114 -0.72 22.49 15.36
C TYR A 114 -2.03 22.45 14.58
N ASP A 115 -2.09 23.16 13.46
CA ASP A 115 -3.21 23.02 12.52
C ASP A 115 -3.17 21.65 11.83
N VAL A 116 -4.34 21.07 11.54
CA VAL A 116 -4.42 19.84 10.73
C VAL A 116 -4.59 20.21 9.26
N LYS A 117 -3.54 19.95 8.47
CA LYS A 117 -3.59 20.10 7.00
C LYS A 117 -4.05 18.77 6.40
N VAL A 118 -5.26 18.73 5.84
CA VAL A 118 -5.81 17.54 5.20
C VAL A 118 -5.43 17.52 3.72
N GLU A 119 -4.80 16.43 3.29
CA GLU A 119 -4.59 16.07 1.89
C GLU A 119 -5.41 14.79 1.63
N GLN A 120 -6.16 14.74 0.55
CA GLN A 120 -7.08 13.63 0.25
C GLN A 120 -6.88 13.15 -1.18
N ALA A 121 -6.73 11.84 -1.35
CA ALA A 121 -6.55 11.18 -2.64
C ALA A 121 -6.99 9.72 -2.54
N ALA A 122 -7.44 9.14 -3.66
CA ALA A 122 -7.66 7.70 -3.75
C ALA A 122 -6.33 6.95 -3.91
N PHE A 123 -6.31 5.65 -3.65
CA PHE A 123 -5.13 4.80 -3.87
C PHE A 123 -4.62 4.86 -5.32
N SER A 124 -5.54 4.90 -6.29
CA SER A 124 -5.21 5.00 -7.71
C SER A 124 -4.56 6.33 -8.11
N GLU A 125 -4.60 7.33 -7.23
CA GLU A 125 -4.07 8.67 -7.46
C GLU A 125 -2.73 8.90 -6.76
N ILE A 126 -2.22 7.91 -6.01
CA ILE A 126 -0.98 8.07 -5.24
C ILE A 126 0.12 7.11 -5.67
N ASN A 127 1.36 7.55 -5.45
CA ASN A 127 2.54 6.70 -5.39
C ASN A 127 3.41 7.18 -4.22
N LEU A 128 4.40 6.41 -3.82
CA LEU A 128 5.29 6.81 -2.73
C LEU A 128 6.72 6.32 -2.90
N VAL A 129 7.63 7.02 -2.24
CA VAL A 129 9.01 6.59 -2.02
C VAL A 129 9.30 6.66 -0.54
N SER A 130 9.65 5.50 0.04
CA SER A 130 9.99 5.36 1.45
C SER A 130 11.46 5.01 1.63
N HIS A 131 12.09 5.60 2.63
CA HIS A 131 13.48 5.36 2.99
C HIS A 131 13.58 4.78 4.40
N ALA A 132 14.62 3.97 4.64
CA ALA A 132 14.84 3.31 5.94
C ALA A 132 15.10 4.29 7.10
N ASN A 133 15.37 5.57 6.79
CA ASN A 133 15.50 6.64 7.79
C ASN A 133 14.14 7.17 8.29
N GLY A 134 13.02 6.55 7.89
CA GLY A 134 11.66 6.93 8.29
C GLY A 134 11.01 8.01 7.42
N SER A 135 11.66 8.46 6.34
CA SER A 135 11.03 9.42 5.43
C SER A 135 10.13 8.73 4.40
N CYS A 136 8.94 9.28 4.19
CA CYS A 136 7.98 8.87 3.16
C CYS A 136 7.56 10.10 2.35
N ASN A 137 7.88 10.12 1.06
CA ASN A 137 7.32 11.08 0.13
C ASN A 137 6.16 10.42 -0.60
N VAL A 138 4.96 11.00 -0.50
CA VAL A 138 3.77 10.54 -1.21
C VAL A 138 3.49 11.52 -2.34
N ASP A 139 3.53 11.03 -3.57
CA ASP A 139 3.19 11.76 -4.77
C ASP A 139 1.70 11.59 -5.04
N ILE A 140 0.96 12.69 -5.08
CA ILE A 140 -0.47 12.73 -5.40
C ILE A 140 -0.63 13.27 -6.82
N GLN A 141 -1.26 12.48 -7.67
CA GLN A 141 -1.56 12.81 -9.05
C GLN A 141 -3.01 13.26 -9.19
N PHE A 142 -3.23 14.39 -9.87
CA PHE A 142 -4.55 14.88 -10.24
C PHE A 142 -4.52 15.53 -11.62
N ILE A 143 -5.68 15.62 -12.28
CA ILE A 143 -5.82 16.27 -13.58
C ILE A 143 -6.31 17.70 -13.37
N ARG A 144 -5.56 18.68 -13.87
CA ARG A 144 -5.95 20.09 -13.87
C ARG A 144 -5.90 20.62 -15.30
N ASN A 145 -7.04 21.08 -15.82
CA ASN A 145 -7.17 21.60 -17.19
C ASN A 145 -6.64 20.60 -18.25
N GLY A 146 -6.94 19.30 -18.10
CA GLY A 146 -6.47 18.25 -19.00
C GLY A 146 -4.99 17.85 -18.84
N THR A 147 -4.23 18.55 -18.00
CA THR A 147 -2.82 18.23 -17.73
C THR A 147 -2.70 17.42 -16.44
N LYS A 148 -1.94 16.32 -16.49
CA LYS A 148 -1.57 15.56 -15.29
C LYS A 148 -0.57 16.36 -14.47
N VAL A 149 -0.93 16.70 -13.25
CA VAL A 149 -0.08 17.40 -12.28
C VAL A 149 0.20 16.48 -11.11
N VAL A 150 1.45 16.46 -10.66
CA VAL A 150 1.89 15.70 -9.50
C VAL A 150 2.33 16.67 -8.41
N ARG A 151 1.94 16.39 -7.17
CA ARG A 151 2.39 17.11 -5.98
C ARG A 151 2.87 16.10 -4.93
N SER A 152 4.06 16.32 -4.39
CA SER A 152 4.59 15.50 -3.30
C SER A 152 4.24 16.08 -1.92
N ILE A 153 3.92 15.21 -0.98
CA ILE A 153 3.70 15.53 0.43
C ILE A 153 4.50 14.57 1.32
N LYS A 154 4.71 14.96 2.58
CA LYS A 154 5.24 14.08 3.64
C LYS A 154 4.19 13.94 4.74
N PRO A 155 3.37 12.88 4.74
CA PRO A 155 2.29 12.74 5.72
C PRO A 155 2.86 12.50 7.13
N ASP A 156 2.28 13.17 8.12
CA ASP A 156 2.54 12.88 9.54
C ASP A 156 1.63 11.75 10.05
N PHE A 157 0.49 11.53 9.39
CA PHE A 157 -0.50 10.52 9.74
C PHE A 157 -1.34 10.13 8.52
N VAL A 158 -1.84 8.89 8.48
CA VAL A 158 -2.74 8.39 7.43
C VAL A 158 -4.09 7.96 8.01
N LEU A 159 -5.18 8.39 7.38
CA LEU A 159 -6.52 7.88 7.63
C LEU A 159 -6.94 7.00 6.45
N MET A 160 -7.14 5.70 6.71
CA MET A 160 -7.50 4.71 5.69
C MET A 160 -9.01 4.53 5.61
N ARG A 161 -9.62 4.85 4.46
CA ARG A 161 -11.06 4.70 4.22
C ARG A 161 -11.39 3.85 3.00
N GLN A 162 -10.44 3.67 2.10
CA GLN A 162 -10.55 2.81 0.93
C GLN A 162 -10.08 1.37 1.21
N HIS A 163 -10.52 0.42 0.39
CA HIS A 163 -10.01 -0.96 0.41
C HIS A 163 -8.62 -0.99 -0.21
N ALA A 164 -7.65 -1.57 0.50
CA ALA A 164 -6.27 -1.69 0.02
C ALA A 164 -6.07 -2.83 -0.99
N TYR A 165 -7.04 -3.73 -1.10
CA TYR A 165 -6.98 -4.88 -2.00
C TYR A 165 -8.37 -5.34 -2.42
N SER A 166 -8.47 -5.73 -3.69
CA SER A 166 -9.60 -6.39 -4.34
C SER A 166 -9.05 -7.22 -5.50
N MET A 167 -9.75 -8.30 -5.87
CA MET A 167 -9.38 -9.15 -7.01
C MET A 167 -9.76 -8.52 -8.35
N ALA A 168 -10.48 -7.39 -8.34
CA ALA A 168 -10.76 -6.66 -9.56
C ALA A 168 -9.48 -6.10 -10.18
N HIS A 169 -9.53 -5.90 -11.49
CA HIS A 169 -8.36 -5.41 -12.24
C HIS A 169 -7.92 -4.04 -11.71
N ASN A 170 -6.62 -3.90 -11.44
CA ASN A 170 -5.97 -2.69 -10.91
C ASN A 170 -6.44 -2.23 -9.51
N GLU A 171 -6.97 -3.13 -8.68
CA GLU A 171 -7.33 -2.82 -7.29
C GLU A 171 -6.43 -3.51 -6.25
N ASP A 172 -5.14 -3.68 -6.56
CA ASP A 172 -4.12 -4.15 -5.60
C ASP A 172 -3.18 -3.01 -5.19
N PHE A 173 -3.40 -2.49 -3.99
CA PHE A 173 -2.64 -1.38 -3.41
C PHE A 173 -1.84 -1.80 -2.18
N ARG A 174 -1.63 -3.11 -1.99
CA ARG A 174 -0.86 -3.65 -0.85
C ARG A 174 0.56 -3.11 -0.81
N ASN A 175 1.14 -2.83 -1.96
CA ASN A 175 2.45 -2.16 -2.08
C ASN A 175 2.47 -0.76 -1.43
N MET A 176 1.38 0.00 -1.49
CA MET A 176 1.26 1.30 -0.81
C MET A 176 1.24 1.13 0.71
N ILE A 177 0.53 0.11 1.22
CA ILE A 177 0.51 -0.22 2.64
C ILE A 177 1.91 -0.58 3.14
N ILE A 178 2.62 -1.44 2.39
CA ILE A 178 4.01 -1.82 2.69
C ILE A 178 4.90 -0.58 2.73
N GLY A 179 4.79 0.32 1.73
CA GLY A 179 5.60 1.53 1.67
C GLY A 179 5.37 2.49 2.84
N LEU A 180 4.12 2.71 3.23
CA LEU A 180 3.78 3.51 4.41
C LEU A 180 4.33 2.86 5.70
N GLN A 181 4.22 1.53 5.83
CA GLN A 181 4.72 0.79 6.98
C GLN A 181 6.25 0.82 7.03
N TYR A 182 6.91 0.73 5.89
CA TYR A 182 8.37 0.76 5.75
C TYR A 182 8.96 2.07 6.28
N ALA A 183 8.28 3.20 6.06
CA ALA A 183 8.68 4.48 6.61
C ALA A 183 8.15 4.73 8.04
N GLY A 184 7.39 3.81 8.62
CA GLY A 184 6.83 3.95 9.96
C GLY A 184 5.76 5.04 10.07
N VAL A 185 5.03 5.33 8.99
CA VAL A 185 3.96 6.36 8.99
C VAL A 185 2.79 5.87 9.85
N PRO A 186 2.39 6.60 10.91
CA PRO A 186 1.25 6.22 11.74
C PRO A 186 -0.07 6.24 10.94
N SER A 187 -0.99 5.33 11.26
CA SER A 187 -2.26 5.19 10.52
C SER A 187 -3.43 4.77 11.42
N ILE A 188 -4.65 5.12 10.99
CA ILE A 188 -5.89 4.51 11.47
C ILE A 188 -6.70 3.91 10.32
N ASN A 189 -7.10 2.63 10.36
CA ASN A 189 -6.59 1.60 11.28
C ASN A 189 -5.07 1.39 11.11
N SER A 190 -4.44 0.58 11.97
CA SER A 190 -3.01 0.28 11.84
C SER A 190 -2.72 -0.37 10.47
N LEU A 191 -1.60 -0.01 9.86
CA LEU A 191 -1.20 -0.56 8.56
C LEU A 191 -1.06 -2.08 8.60
N GLU A 192 -0.59 -2.64 9.72
CA GLU A 192 -0.55 -4.09 9.97
C GLU A 192 -1.93 -4.74 9.89
N SER A 193 -2.94 -4.14 10.54
CA SER A 193 -4.31 -4.66 10.48
C SER A 193 -4.91 -4.55 9.08
N ILE A 194 -4.61 -3.47 8.37
CA ILE A 194 -5.07 -3.25 6.99
C ILE A 194 -4.44 -4.28 6.06
N TYR A 195 -3.13 -4.51 6.17
CA TYR A 195 -2.42 -5.52 5.41
C TYR A 195 -2.98 -6.92 5.69
N SER A 196 -3.17 -7.27 6.96
CA SER A 196 -3.75 -8.56 7.37
C SER A 196 -5.18 -8.76 6.87
N LEU A 197 -5.97 -7.69 6.76
CA LEU A 197 -7.37 -7.75 6.31
C LEU A 197 -7.53 -7.79 4.78
N CYS A 198 -6.44 -7.84 4.01
CA CYS A 198 -6.52 -7.98 2.55
C CYS A 198 -7.13 -9.34 2.14
N ASP A 199 -6.97 -10.39 2.95
CA ASP A 199 -7.60 -11.68 2.70
C ASP A 199 -8.81 -11.90 3.61
N LYS A 200 -10.02 -11.94 3.02
CA LYS A 200 -11.26 -12.18 3.78
C LYS A 200 -11.23 -13.51 4.57
N PRO A 201 -10.75 -14.65 4.03
CA PRO A 201 -10.64 -15.89 4.80
C PRO A 201 -9.67 -15.78 5.98
N TRP A 202 -8.58 -15.01 5.84
CA TRP A 202 -7.65 -14.73 6.94
C TRP A 202 -8.32 -13.94 8.06
N ALA A 203 -9.09 -12.92 7.71
CA ALA A 203 -9.91 -12.18 8.67
C ALA A 203 -10.93 -13.10 9.37
N PHE A 204 -11.59 -13.98 8.62
CA PHE A 204 -12.57 -14.93 9.16
C PHE A 204 -11.93 -15.93 10.13
N ALA A 205 -10.67 -16.35 9.91
CA ALA A 205 -9.94 -17.21 10.84
C ALA A 205 -9.80 -16.59 12.25
N GLN A 206 -9.68 -15.25 12.35
CA GLN A 206 -9.68 -14.56 13.65
C GLN A 206 -11.06 -14.63 14.33
N LEU A 207 -12.13 -14.62 13.55
CA LEU A 207 -13.50 -14.82 14.07
C LEU A 207 -13.69 -16.26 14.56
N ILE A 208 -13.16 -17.26 13.84
CA ILE A 208 -13.17 -18.67 14.29
C ILE A 208 -12.44 -18.79 15.63
N ALA A 209 -11.25 -18.20 15.78
CA ALA A 209 -10.51 -18.22 17.04
C ALA A 209 -11.30 -17.57 18.18
N THR A 210 -12.00 -16.47 17.90
CA THR A 210 -12.88 -15.78 18.86
C THR A 210 -14.08 -16.65 19.26
N CYS A 211 -14.74 -17.29 18.29
CA CYS A 211 -15.84 -18.23 18.53
C CYS A 211 -15.40 -19.40 19.41
N LYS A 212 -14.24 -20.01 19.13
CA LYS A 212 -13.66 -21.08 19.95
C LYS A 212 -13.41 -20.66 21.39
N LYS A 213 -13.00 -19.41 21.61
CA LYS A 213 -12.71 -18.87 22.96
C LYS A 213 -13.99 -18.53 23.73
N LEU A 214 -14.99 -17.95 23.07
CA LEU A 214 -16.18 -17.41 23.74
C LEU A 214 -17.37 -18.39 23.77
N GLY A 215 -17.37 -19.38 22.88
CA GLY A 215 -18.47 -20.29 22.64
C GLY A 215 -19.53 -19.70 21.68
N PRO A 216 -20.24 -20.56 20.94
CA PRO A 216 -21.22 -20.13 19.93
C PRO A 216 -22.43 -19.40 20.52
N GLU A 217 -22.76 -19.61 21.80
CA GLU A 217 -23.83 -18.87 22.47
C GLU A 217 -23.52 -17.37 22.61
N LYS A 218 -22.25 -17.01 22.87
CA LYS A 218 -21.81 -15.62 23.05
C LYS A 218 -21.34 -15.00 21.74
N PHE A 219 -20.80 -15.81 20.84
CA PHE A 219 -20.29 -15.38 19.55
C PHE A 219 -20.79 -16.34 18.45
N PRO A 220 -22.04 -16.18 17.99
CA PRO A 220 -22.66 -17.08 17.01
C PRO A 220 -22.09 -16.81 15.61
N LEU A 221 -20.93 -17.41 15.32
CA LEU A 221 -20.30 -17.35 14.01
C LEU A 221 -21.02 -18.29 13.04
N ILE A 222 -21.26 -17.82 11.81
CA ILE A 222 -21.84 -18.65 10.74
C ILE A 222 -20.92 -19.82 10.39
N ASP A 223 -21.51 -20.98 10.11
CA ASP A 223 -20.77 -22.11 9.55
C ASP A 223 -20.32 -21.78 8.13
N GLN A 224 -19.01 -21.87 7.90
CA GLN A 224 -18.39 -21.58 6.61
C GLN A 224 -17.26 -22.57 6.36
N THR A 225 -17.15 -23.03 5.11
CA THR A 225 -16.05 -23.87 4.63
C THR A 225 -15.14 -23.05 3.74
N PHE A 226 -13.83 -23.07 4.03
CA PHE A 226 -12.81 -22.49 3.16
C PHE A 226 -12.26 -23.56 2.22
N TYR A 227 -12.23 -23.25 0.93
CA TYR A 227 -11.60 -24.07 -0.10
C TYR A 227 -10.39 -23.32 -0.66
N PRO A 228 -9.16 -23.86 -0.58
CA PRO A 228 -7.98 -23.21 -1.15
C PRO A 228 -8.08 -23.06 -2.68
N ASN A 229 -8.81 -23.97 -3.33
CA ASN A 229 -8.99 -24.02 -4.78
C ASN A 229 -10.29 -24.76 -5.13
N HIS A 230 -10.67 -24.78 -6.41
CA HIS A 230 -11.93 -25.36 -6.88
C HIS A 230 -12.00 -26.90 -6.77
N LYS A 231 -10.86 -27.60 -6.75
CA LYS A 231 -10.82 -29.07 -6.81
C LYS A 231 -11.43 -29.71 -5.57
N ASP A 232 -11.35 -29.00 -4.45
CA ASP A 232 -11.88 -29.44 -3.16
C ASP A 232 -13.38 -29.15 -3.00
N MET A 233 -14.00 -28.40 -3.93
CA MET A 233 -15.43 -28.13 -3.94
C MET A 233 -16.23 -29.29 -4.54
N VAL A 234 -16.13 -30.46 -3.91
CA VAL A 234 -16.91 -31.65 -4.32
C VAL A 234 -18.35 -31.52 -3.84
N ARG A 235 -19.31 -31.86 -4.71
CA ARG A 235 -20.70 -32.04 -4.29
C ARG A 235 -20.78 -33.33 -3.49
N THR A 236 -21.22 -33.24 -2.24
CA THR A 236 -21.70 -34.41 -1.50
C THR A 236 -22.90 -34.97 -2.28
N THR A 237 -22.71 -36.09 -2.97
CA THR A 237 -23.82 -36.94 -3.46
C THR A 237 -24.50 -37.63 -2.30
#